data_AF-A0A1B0ZJ35-F1
#
_entry.id   AF-A0A1B0ZJ35-F1
#
_cell.length_a   1.000
_cell.length_b   1.000
_cell.length_c   1.000
_cell.angle_alpha   90.00
_cell.angle_beta   90.00
_cell.angle_gamma   90.00
#
_symmetry.space_group_name_H-M   'P 1'
#
loop_
_entity.id
_entity.type
_entity.pdbx_description
1 polymer ?
#
loop_
_entity_poly.entity_id
_entity_poly.type
_entity_poly.pdbx_seq_one_letter_code
_entity_poly.pdbx_strand_id
1 'polypeptide(L)'
;MEIAVVQRDDFMKDLFGWSLHVHGKGRKSRVVPLTESVMSAVSRQWLDVPAFCPWLFPSSRGGHLQPIRVGELVNEALPGAWTTHTLRHRFATRAYQGSKDLLMVQKLLGHEKPETTAMYVGMDTSESRAVVELARLKL
;
A
#
# COMPACT_ATOMS: atom_id res chain seq x y z
N MET A 1 0.68 3.54 -12.61
CA MET A 1 -0.02 3.16 -11.37
C MET A 1 0.43 1.75 -11.03
N GLU A 2 0.89 1.52 -9.81
CA GLU A 2 1.65 0.32 -9.41
C GLU A 2 0.84 -0.99 -9.50
N ILE A 3 -0.45 -0.97 -9.16
CA ILE A 3 -1.32 -2.17 -9.14
C ILE A 3 -1.41 -2.86 -10.51
N ALA A 4 -1.52 -2.07 -11.57
CA ALA A 4 -1.73 -2.57 -12.93
C ALA A 4 -0.54 -3.40 -13.43
N VAL A 5 0.66 -3.14 -12.92
CA VAL A 5 1.91 -3.72 -13.43
C VAL A 5 2.46 -4.84 -12.54
N VAL A 6 1.67 -5.29 -11.55
CA VAL A 6 2.08 -6.38 -10.66
C VAL A 6 2.26 -7.67 -11.45
N GLN A 7 3.40 -8.31 -11.24
CA GLN A 7 3.78 -9.58 -11.87
C GLN A 7 3.81 -10.73 -10.86
N ARG A 8 3.84 -11.96 -11.39
CA ARG A 8 3.97 -13.19 -10.59
C ARG A 8 5.24 -13.19 -9.75
N ASP A 9 6.34 -12.72 -10.31
CA ASP A 9 7.66 -12.71 -9.65
C ASP A 9 7.80 -11.60 -8.60
N ASP A 10 6.83 -10.69 -8.50
CA ASP A 10 6.81 -9.66 -7.46
C ASP A 10 6.39 -10.23 -6.09
N PHE A 11 5.82 -11.45 -6.04
CA PHE A 11 5.38 -12.07 -4.79
C PHE A 11 6.50 -12.91 -4.17
N MET A 12 6.86 -12.56 -2.94
CA MET A 12 7.89 -13.26 -2.17
C MET A 12 7.31 -13.82 -0.88
N LYS A 13 7.78 -15.00 -0.46
CA LYS A 13 7.43 -15.62 0.82
C LYS A 13 8.67 -15.77 1.68
N ASP A 14 8.64 -15.24 2.88
CA ASP A 14 9.69 -15.37 3.88
C ASP A 14 9.16 -16.06 5.15
N LEU A 15 9.93 -16.01 6.24
CA LEU A 15 9.57 -16.61 7.54
C LEU A 15 8.39 -15.91 8.23
N PHE A 16 8.06 -14.67 7.84
CA PHE A 16 7.02 -13.84 8.44
C PHE A 16 5.73 -13.83 7.60
N GLY A 17 5.79 -14.26 6.34
CA GLY A 17 4.63 -14.45 5.49
C GLY A 17 4.89 -14.04 4.04
N TRP A 18 3.82 -13.61 3.38
CA TRP A 18 3.88 -13.13 2.02
C TRP A 18 4.13 -11.63 1.98
N SER A 19 4.93 -11.18 1.01
CA SER A 19 5.15 -9.78 0.71
C SER A 19 5.10 -9.55 -0.80
N LEU A 20 4.76 -8.32 -1.19
CA LEU A 20 4.81 -7.84 -2.57
C LEU A 20 5.99 -6.88 -2.75
N HIS A 21 6.83 -7.14 -3.74
CA HIS A 21 7.82 -6.19 -4.23
C HIS A 21 7.15 -5.20 -5.18
N VAL A 22 7.02 -3.95 -4.74
CA VAL A 22 6.37 -2.91 -5.53
C VAL A 22 7.42 -2.04 -6.21
N HIS A 23 7.37 -2.00 -7.54
CA HIS A 23 8.20 -1.14 -8.38
C HIS A 23 7.57 0.24 -8.55
N GLY A 24 8.22 1.26 -7.99
CA GLY A 24 7.85 2.66 -8.09
C GLY A 24 8.56 3.40 -9.22
N LYS A 25 8.27 4.70 -9.35
CA LYS A 25 8.97 5.58 -10.31
C LYS A 25 10.43 5.79 -9.90
N GLY A 26 11.31 6.00 -10.89
CA GLY A 26 12.71 6.40 -10.64
C GLY A 26 13.58 5.32 -9.99
N ARG A 27 13.33 4.03 -10.29
CA ARG A 27 14.02 2.85 -9.69
C ARG A 27 13.80 2.70 -8.18
N LYS A 28 12.83 3.41 -7.60
CA LYS A 28 12.44 3.19 -6.20
C LYS A 28 11.62 1.92 -6.13
N SER A 29 11.94 1.04 -5.19
CA SER A 29 11.15 -0.14 -4.90
C SER A 29 10.95 -0.28 -3.40
N ARG A 30 9.91 -1.01 -3.02
CA ARG A 30 9.61 -1.29 -1.61
C ARG A 30 8.97 -2.65 -1.47
N VAL A 31 9.08 -3.22 -0.28
CA VAL A 31 8.42 -4.47 0.08
C VAL A 31 7.20 -4.12 0.93
N VAL A 32 6.04 -4.65 0.54
CA VAL A 32 4.77 -4.47 1.25
C VAL A 32 4.30 -5.82 1.76
N PRO A 33 4.31 -6.07 3.09
CA PRO A 33 3.74 -7.28 3.66
C PRO A 33 2.27 -7.42 3.30
N LEU A 34 1.86 -8.64 2.95
CA LEU A 34 0.50 -8.96 2.53
C LEU A 34 -0.20 -9.76 3.61
N THR A 35 -1.50 -9.50 3.77
CA THR A 35 -2.36 -10.35 4.60
C THR A 35 -2.71 -11.63 3.85
N GLU A 36 -3.03 -12.68 4.60
CA GLU A 36 -3.53 -13.94 4.02
C GLU A 36 -4.79 -13.74 3.17
N SER A 37 -5.66 -12.80 3.55
CA SER A 37 -6.86 -12.46 2.76
C SER A 37 -6.52 -11.90 1.38
N VAL A 38 -5.49 -11.06 1.26
CA VAL A 38 -5.01 -10.53 -0.02
C VAL A 38 -4.40 -11.65 -0.84
N MET A 39 -3.56 -12.50 -0.24
CA MET A 39 -2.96 -13.63 -0.95
C MET A 39 -3.97 -14.68 -1.40
N SER A 40 -5.04 -14.90 -0.63
CA SER A 40 -6.16 -15.74 -1.03
C SER A 40 -6.86 -15.20 -2.27
N ALA A 41 -7.07 -13.89 -2.36
CA ALA A 41 -7.65 -13.24 -3.54
C ALA A 41 -6.70 -13.31 -4.75
N VAL A 42 -5.41 -13.06 -4.55
CA VAL A 42 -4.37 -13.20 -5.58
C VAL A 42 -4.31 -14.63 -6.11
N SER A 43 -4.36 -15.62 -5.22
CA SER A 43 -4.33 -17.04 -5.60
C SER A 43 -5.53 -17.43 -6.46
N ARG A 44 -6.74 -16.92 -6.14
CA ARG A 44 -7.92 -17.11 -6.99
C ARG A 44 -7.74 -16.46 -8.36
N GLN A 45 -7.24 -15.23 -8.41
CA GLN A 45 -6.96 -14.53 -9.67
C GLN A 45 -6.01 -15.34 -10.57
N TRP A 46 -5.00 -15.99 -9.99
CA TRP A 46 -4.06 -16.80 -10.76
C TRP A 46 -4.67 -18.07 -11.37
N LEU A 47 -5.83 -18.53 -10.91
CA LEU A 47 -6.55 -19.65 -11.53
C LEU A 47 -7.13 -19.26 -12.89
N ASP A 48 -7.48 -17.99 -13.07
CA ASP A 48 -8.08 -17.46 -14.30
C ASP A 48 -7.03 -16.89 -15.28
N VAL A 49 -5.76 -16.88 -14.89
CA VAL A 49 -4.65 -16.31 -15.68
C VAL A 49 -3.76 -17.44 -16.20
N PRO A 50 -3.49 -17.51 -17.53
CA PRO A 50 -2.60 -18.52 -18.10
C PRO A 50 -1.22 -18.51 -17.42
N ALA A 51 -0.66 -19.70 -17.16
CA ALA A 51 0.57 -19.86 -16.39
C ALA A 51 1.80 -19.10 -16.96
N PHE A 52 1.85 -18.93 -18.29
CA PHE A 52 2.90 -18.18 -18.98
C PHE A 52 2.70 -16.65 -18.94
N CYS A 53 1.54 -16.17 -18.51
CA CYS A 53 1.28 -14.74 -18.41
C CYS A 53 1.91 -14.20 -17.12
N PRO A 54 2.83 -13.22 -17.22
CA PRO A 54 3.50 -12.70 -16.03
C PRO A 54 2.61 -11.76 -15.21
N TRP A 55 1.59 -11.14 -15.82
CA TRP A 55 0.81 -10.07 -15.20
C TRP A 55 -0.35 -10.61 -14.36
N LEU A 56 -0.52 -10.07 -13.15
CA LEU A 56 -1.67 -10.40 -12.29
C LEU A 56 -3.01 -9.98 -12.91
N PHE A 57 -3.00 -8.85 -13.62
CA PHE A 57 -4.14 -8.31 -14.34
C PHE A 57 -3.79 -8.22 -15.84
N PRO A 58 -3.95 -9.30 -16.62
CA PRO A 58 -3.67 -9.27 -18.04
C PRO A 58 -4.68 -8.43 -18.82
N SER A 59 -4.25 -7.88 -19.95
CA SER A 59 -5.12 -7.21 -20.92
C SER A 59 -5.40 -8.10 -22.12
N SER A 60 -6.62 -8.07 -22.66
CA SER A 60 -6.98 -8.77 -23.90
C SER A 60 -6.20 -8.26 -25.12
N ARG A 61 -5.63 -7.04 -25.05
CA ARG A 61 -4.77 -6.45 -26.09
C ARG A 61 -3.28 -6.81 -25.91
N GLY A 62 -2.97 -7.74 -25.01
CA GLY A 62 -1.61 -8.05 -24.59
C GLY A 62 -1.08 -7.13 -23.50
N GLY A 63 -0.06 -7.60 -22.79
CA GLY A 63 0.50 -6.91 -21.63
C GLY A 63 -0.45 -6.94 -20.43
N HIS A 64 -0.46 -5.84 -19.67
CA HIS A 64 -1.27 -5.70 -18.46
C HIS A 64 -2.43 -4.73 -18.65
N LEU A 65 -3.39 -4.79 -17.73
CA LEU A 65 -4.55 -3.91 -17.67
C LEU A 65 -4.12 -2.44 -17.59
N GLN A 66 -4.83 -1.55 -18.26
CA GLN A 66 -4.50 -0.13 -18.20
C GLN A 66 -4.76 0.44 -16.79
N PRO A 67 -3.89 1.34 -16.28
CA PRO A 67 -4.09 1.99 -14.99
C PRO A 67 -5.49 2.58 -14.76
N ILE A 68 -6.03 3.22 -15.79
CA ILE A 68 -7.36 3.83 -15.73
C ILE A 68 -8.45 2.79 -15.51
N ARG A 69 -8.34 1.63 -16.17
CA ARG A 69 -9.31 0.54 -16.06
C ARG A 69 -9.30 -0.09 -14.67
N VAL A 70 -8.15 -0.18 -13.99
CA VAL A 70 -8.14 -0.59 -12.57
C VAL A 70 -8.91 0.41 -11.72
N GLY A 71 -8.73 1.72 -11.96
CA GLY A 71 -9.47 2.75 -11.25
C GLY A 71 -10.99 2.62 -11.44
N GLU A 72 -11.43 2.38 -12.67
CA GLU A 72 -12.83 2.10 -12.99
C GLU A 72 -13.36 0.86 -12.27
N LEU A 73 -12.62 -0.26 -12.32
CA LEU A 73 -13.01 -1.50 -11.63
C LEU A 73 -13.14 -1.31 -10.12
N VAL A 74 -12.27 -0.51 -9.51
CA VAL A 74 -12.35 -0.17 -8.08
C VAL A 74 -13.62 0.63 -7.78
N ASN A 75 -13.94 1.62 -8.62
CA ASN A 75 -15.16 2.42 -8.48
C ASN A 75 -16.42 1.56 -8.70
N GLU A 76 -16.39 0.62 -9.64
CA GLU A 76 -17.49 -0.31 -9.93
C GLU A 76 -17.73 -1.28 -8.76
N ALA A 77 -16.66 -1.76 -8.12
CA ALA A 77 -16.74 -2.76 -7.06
C ALA A 77 -17.06 -2.19 -5.67
N LEU A 78 -16.82 -0.89 -5.43
CA LEU A 78 -16.98 -0.27 -4.12
C LEU A 78 -18.03 0.85 -4.17
N PRO A 79 -19.11 0.79 -3.37
CA PRO A 79 -20.14 1.81 -3.38
C PRO A 79 -19.63 3.15 -2.81
N GLY A 80 -19.90 4.25 -3.51
CA GLY A 80 -19.51 5.61 -3.10
C GLY A 80 -18.24 6.12 -3.80
N ALA A 81 -17.62 7.18 -3.25
CA ALA A 81 -16.45 7.83 -3.85
C ALA A 81 -15.11 7.14 -3.50
N TRP A 82 -15.07 5.80 -3.58
CA TRP A 82 -13.84 5.04 -3.33
C TRP A 82 -13.00 4.93 -4.59
N THR A 83 -11.81 5.53 -4.56
CA THR A 83 -10.81 5.44 -5.61
C THR A 83 -9.56 4.76 -5.05
N THR A 84 -8.65 4.33 -5.91
CA THR A 84 -7.33 3.82 -5.48
C THR A 84 -6.56 4.82 -4.61
N HIS A 85 -6.77 6.12 -4.85
CA HIS A 85 -6.17 7.19 -4.05
C HIS A 85 -6.80 7.30 -2.66
N THR A 86 -8.13 7.29 -2.55
CA THR A 86 -8.81 7.37 -1.25
C THR A 86 -8.62 6.10 -0.42
N LEU A 87 -8.48 4.94 -1.06
CA LEU A 87 -8.08 3.69 -0.39
C LEU A 87 -6.65 3.77 0.16
N ARG A 88 -5.69 4.32 -0.61
CA ARG A 88 -4.32 4.56 -0.12
C ARG A 88 -4.31 5.49 1.09
N HIS A 89 -5.08 6.57 1.05
CA HIS A 89 -5.23 7.48 2.20
C HIS A 89 -5.79 6.75 3.42
N ARG A 90 -6.86 5.98 3.25
CA ARG A 90 -7.47 5.22 4.34
C ARG A 90 -6.47 4.24 4.98
N PHE A 91 -5.68 3.54 4.16
CA PHE A 91 -4.59 2.69 4.66
C PHE A 91 -3.60 3.50 5.50
N ALA A 92 -3.12 4.64 4.99
CA ALA A 92 -2.15 5.47 5.69
C ALA A 92 -2.65 5.92 7.08
N THR A 93 -3.89 6.44 7.15
CA THR A 93 -4.51 6.84 8.41
C THR A 93 -4.63 5.68 9.39
N ARG A 94 -5.16 4.53 8.94
CA ARG A 94 -5.37 3.36 9.82
C ARG A 94 -4.04 2.76 10.29
N ALA A 95 -3.05 2.67 9.41
CA ALA A 95 -1.74 2.14 9.74
C ALA A 95 -1.01 3.05 10.75
N TYR A 96 -1.10 4.37 10.58
CA TYR A 96 -0.53 5.32 11.54
C TYR A 96 -1.25 5.27 12.88
N GLN A 97 -2.59 5.24 12.89
CA GLN A 97 -3.37 5.13 14.12
C GLN A 97 -3.02 3.88 14.94
N GLY A 98 -2.78 2.75 14.28
CA GLY A 98 -2.44 1.49 14.94
C GLY A 98 -0.98 1.37 15.37
N SER A 99 -0.03 1.94 14.61
CA SER A 99 1.41 1.80 14.89
C SER A 99 2.01 2.97 15.66
N LYS A 100 1.43 4.17 15.51
CA LYS A 100 2.04 5.45 15.90
C LYS A 100 3.46 5.64 15.35
N ASP A 101 3.80 4.93 14.26
CA ASP A 101 5.11 5.00 13.60
C ASP A 101 4.97 5.59 12.19
N LEU A 102 5.31 6.88 12.08
CA LEU A 102 5.23 7.61 10.83
C LEU A 102 6.23 7.10 9.78
N LEU A 103 7.43 6.70 10.21
CA LEU A 103 8.50 6.27 9.30
C LEU A 103 8.16 4.91 8.69
N MET A 104 7.60 3.99 9.47
CA MET A 104 7.09 2.71 8.96
C MET A 104 6.00 2.93 7.92
N VAL A 105 5.01 3.78 8.22
CA VAL A 105 3.91 4.09 7.29
C VAL A 105 4.46 4.74 6.00
N GLN A 106 5.41 5.66 6.11
CA GLN A 106 6.05 6.30 4.96
C GLN A 106 6.75 5.27 4.06
N LYS A 107 7.50 4.33 4.65
CA LYS A 107 8.20 3.26 3.92
C LYS A 107 7.21 2.37 3.17
N LEU A 108 6.11 1.96 3.80
CA LEU A 108 5.08 1.12 3.19
C LEU A 108 4.35 1.83 2.04
N LEU A 109 4.13 3.14 2.16
CA LEU A 109 3.51 3.96 1.12
C LEU A 109 4.46 4.32 -0.03
N GLY A 110 5.77 4.28 0.21
CA GLY A 110 6.78 4.71 -0.76
C GLY A 110 6.82 6.23 -0.96
N HIS A 111 6.41 7.02 0.04
CA HIS A 111 6.45 8.48 -0.06
C HIS A 111 7.89 9.01 0.05
N GLU A 112 8.31 9.79 -0.95
CA GLU A 112 9.65 10.40 -0.98
C GLU A 112 9.86 11.47 0.09
N LYS A 113 8.77 12.09 0.52
CA LYS A 113 8.74 13.26 1.39
C LYS A 113 7.96 12.93 2.67
N PRO A 114 8.57 13.05 3.86
CA PRO A 114 7.87 12.86 5.13
C PRO A 114 6.63 13.74 5.25
N GLU A 115 6.64 14.92 4.63
CA GLU A 115 5.55 15.91 4.64
C GLU A 115 4.24 15.34 4.09
N THR A 116 4.29 14.41 3.13
CA THR A 116 3.09 13.75 2.58
C THR A 116 2.45 12.77 3.57
N THR A 117 3.23 12.28 4.53
CA THR A 117 2.75 11.36 5.58
C THR A 117 2.41 12.12 6.87
N ALA A 118 3.07 13.25 7.12
CA ALA A 118 2.80 14.12 8.27
C ALA A 118 1.35 14.63 8.32
N MET A 119 0.66 14.73 7.17
CA MET A 119 -0.78 15.04 7.10
C MET A 119 -1.66 14.06 7.89
N TYR A 120 -1.19 12.84 8.20
CA TYR A 120 -1.95 11.86 8.99
C TYR A 120 -1.67 11.90 10.50
N VAL A 121 -0.68 12.69 10.92
CA VAL A 121 -0.24 12.73 12.31
C VAL A 121 -1.27 13.40 13.20
N GLY A 122 -2.05 14.35 12.68
CA GLY A 122 -3.10 15.08 13.41
C GLY A 122 -2.59 15.51 14.79
N MET A 123 -1.82 16.59 14.88
CA MET A 123 -1.24 17.04 16.14
C MET A 123 -2.32 17.23 17.20
N ASP A 124 -2.46 16.25 18.10
CA ASP A 124 -3.23 16.41 19.32
C ASP A 124 -2.38 17.26 20.27
N THR A 125 -2.90 18.43 20.63
CA THR A 125 -2.24 19.37 21.54
C THR A 125 -2.04 18.78 22.94
N SER A 126 -2.82 17.76 23.31
CA SER A 126 -2.64 17.02 24.57
C SER A 126 -1.42 16.08 24.52
N GLU A 127 -1.20 15.36 23.42
CA GLU A 127 0.01 14.54 23.20
C GLU A 127 1.27 15.41 23.20
N SER A 128 1.19 16.62 22.64
CA SER A 128 2.32 17.57 22.57
C SER A 128 2.80 18.02 23.96
N ARG A 129 1.89 18.27 24.91
CA ARG A 129 2.27 18.63 26.29
C ARG A 129 2.91 17.45 27.03
N ALA A 130 2.38 16.25 26.85
CA ALA A 130 2.91 15.04 27.49
C ALA A 130 4.36 14.75 27.03
N VAL A 131 4.68 14.97 25.75
CA VAL A 131 6.05 14.84 25.23
C VAL A 131 7.00 15.85 25.87
N VAL A 132 6.57 17.11 26.01
CA VAL A 132 7.37 18.15 26.67
C VAL A 132 7.63 17.81 28.15
N GLU A 133 6.63 17.31 28.86
CA GLU A 133 6.77 16.88 30.26
C GLU A 133 7.70 15.66 30.40
N LEU A 134 7.70 14.72 29.45
CA LEU A 134 8.64 13.59 29.45
C LEU A 134 10.08 14.02 29.14
N ALA A 135 10.26 15.05 28.30
CA ALA A 135 11.57 15.58 27.93
C ALA A 135 12.19 16.51 29.01
N ARG A 136 11.44 16.81 30.08
CA ARG A 136 11.95 17.57 31.22
C ARG A 136 13.10 16.84 31.87
N LEU A 137 14.25 17.52 31.98
CA LEU A 137 15.35 17.06 32.80
C LEU A 137 14.89 17.00 34.26
N LYS A 138 15.06 15.83 34.89
CA LYS A 138 14.96 15.68 36.34
C LYS A 138 16.24 16.25 36.94
N LEU A 139 16.25 17.56 37.19
CA LEU A 139 17.20 18.18 38.13
C LEU A 139 16.81 17.82 39.55
#